data_AF-L7U770-F1
#
_entry.id   AF-L7U770-F1
#
_cell.length_a   1.000
_cell.length_b   1.000
_cell.length_c   1.000
_cell.angle_alpha   90.00
_cell.angle_beta   90.00
_cell.angle_gamma   90.00
#
_symmetry.space_group_name_H-M   'P 1'
#
loop_
_entity.id
_entity.type
_entity.pdbx_description
1 polymer ?
#
loop_
_entity_poly.entity_id
_entity_poly.type
_entity_poly.pdbx_seq_one_letter_code
_entity_poly.pdbx_strand_id
1 'polypeptide(L)'
;MSVRPVLILRLLGLALALLTTGCLLLGSSVSGDTKTDTAQTPLSPSEPVYRHRVKLYVGPKKRSDSVRVYDASLSIELSAIRWKPPTGQGAPVLPWFRVRILDEADGRLVHEQTYVFEDPRGADTLHRGGGTYYMDVTPRDSPPRFEATYLIEFERQGPPSEGPIDVTWRLGASGMAHGGEHLLVSLSYP
;
A
#
# COMPACT_ATOMS: atom_id res chain seq x y z
N MET A 1 10.29 32.18 -58.44
CA MET A 1 11.15 32.27 -57.24
C MET A 1 11.49 30.86 -56.80
N SER A 2 12.73 30.41 -57.02
CA SER A 2 13.19 29.06 -56.72
C SER A 2 13.64 28.99 -55.26
N VAL A 3 12.89 28.28 -54.42
CA VAL A 3 13.27 28.03 -53.02
C VAL A 3 14.42 27.04 -53.05
N ARG A 4 15.61 27.47 -52.60
CA ARG A 4 16.83 26.68 -52.62
C ARG A 4 16.67 25.45 -51.69
N PRO A 5 16.80 24.21 -52.20
CA PRO A 5 16.53 22.97 -51.44
C PRO A 5 17.43 22.77 -50.20
N VAL A 6 18.56 23.48 -50.15
CA VAL A 6 19.51 23.47 -49.02
C VAL A 6 18.93 24.08 -47.75
N LEU A 7 18.01 25.06 -47.87
CA LEU A 7 17.44 25.74 -46.70
C LEU A 7 16.41 24.86 -45.97
N ILE A 8 15.65 24.06 -46.73
CA ILE A 8 14.66 23.12 -46.22
C ILE A 8 15.35 21.99 -45.45
N LEU A 9 16.48 21.47 -45.97
CA LEU A 9 17.24 20.40 -45.31
C LEU A 9 17.83 20.84 -43.95
N ARG A 10 18.29 22.10 -43.87
CA ARG A 10 18.84 22.68 -42.62
C ARG A 10 17.77 22.93 -41.56
N LEU A 11 16.59 23.38 -41.96
CA LEU A 11 15.45 23.56 -41.05
C LEU A 11 14.93 22.21 -40.53
N LEU A 12 14.89 21.18 -41.38
CA LEU A 12 14.49 19.83 -40.96
C LEU A 12 15.49 19.21 -39.97
N GLY A 13 16.80 19.42 -40.18
CA GLY A 13 17.84 18.99 -39.24
C GLY A 13 17.75 19.68 -37.88
N LEU A 14 17.44 20.98 -37.86
CA LEU A 14 17.24 21.74 -36.62
C LEU A 14 15.97 21.29 -35.88
N ALA A 15 14.87 21.03 -36.61
CA ALA A 15 13.63 20.51 -36.05
C ALA A 15 13.82 19.11 -35.46
N LEU A 16 14.59 18.23 -36.11
CA LEU A 16 14.94 16.92 -35.55
C LEU A 16 15.81 17.04 -34.29
N ALA A 17 16.79 17.95 -34.24
CA ALA A 17 17.63 18.17 -33.07
C ALA A 17 16.87 18.77 -31.87
N LEU A 18 15.84 19.58 -32.13
CA LEU A 18 14.92 20.09 -31.11
C LEU A 18 13.93 19.03 -30.61
N LEU A 19 13.54 18.07 -31.47
CA LEU A 19 12.71 16.92 -31.07
C LEU A 19 13.48 15.90 -30.22
N THR A 20 14.79 15.70 -30.45
CA THR A 20 15.58 14.74 -29.65
C THR A 20 15.91 15.24 -28.24
N THR A 21 16.00 16.56 -28.04
CA THR A 21 16.21 17.15 -26.70
C THR A 21 14.95 17.09 -25.83
N GLY A 22 13.76 17.03 -26.44
CA GLY A 22 12.49 16.84 -25.72
C GLY A 22 12.31 15.45 -25.10
N CYS A 23 13.01 14.42 -25.60
CA CYS A 23 12.88 13.04 -25.12
C CYS A 23 13.85 12.66 -23.98
N LEU A 24 14.81 13.51 -23.63
CA LEU A 24 15.82 13.23 -22.59
C LEU A 24 15.49 13.81 -21.20
N LEU A 25 14.36 14.52 -21.07
CA LEU A 25 13.85 15.00 -19.77
C LEU A 25 12.94 13.98 -19.06
N LEU A 26 13.03 12.71 -19.42
CA LEU A 26 12.59 11.62 -18.54
C LEU A 26 13.61 11.53 -17.39
N GLY A 27 13.42 12.38 -16.37
CA GLY A 27 14.22 12.33 -15.15
C GLY A 27 14.23 10.91 -14.60
N SER A 28 15.40 10.42 -14.19
CA SER A 28 15.54 9.06 -13.66
C SER A 28 14.55 8.84 -12.52
N SER A 29 13.64 7.88 -12.69
CA SER A 29 12.79 7.40 -11.62
C SER A 29 13.61 6.46 -10.75
N VAL A 30 13.62 6.70 -9.45
CA VAL A 30 14.16 5.76 -8.47
C VAL A 30 13.00 5.17 -7.70
N SER A 31 13.06 3.87 -7.45
CA SER A 31 12.14 3.15 -6.58
C SER A 31 12.87 2.66 -5.34
N GLY A 32 12.12 2.54 -4.24
CA GLY A 32 12.55 1.83 -3.04
C GLY A 32 11.37 1.05 -2.48
N ASP A 33 11.67 -0.02 -1.74
CA ASP A 33 10.68 -0.85 -1.08
C ASP A 33 11.16 -1.33 0.29
N THR A 34 10.21 -1.64 1.17
CA THR A 34 10.45 -2.25 2.47
C THR A 34 9.30 -3.17 2.83
N LYS A 35 9.58 -4.20 3.64
CA LYS A 35 8.58 -5.10 4.19
C LYS A 35 8.89 -5.39 5.65
N THR A 36 7.84 -5.59 6.44
CA THR A 36 7.95 -5.98 7.85
C THR A 36 7.94 -7.50 7.98
N ASP A 37 8.29 -7.98 9.17
CA ASP A 37 8.04 -9.36 9.55
C ASP A 37 6.54 -9.68 9.57
N THR A 38 6.23 -10.95 9.37
CA THR A 38 4.85 -11.45 9.44
C THR A 38 4.38 -11.46 10.89
N ALA A 39 3.21 -10.86 11.13
CA ALA A 39 2.53 -10.85 12.41
C ALA A 39 1.31 -11.78 12.38
N GLN A 40 0.96 -12.32 13.56
CA GLN A 40 -0.29 -13.03 13.78
C GLN A 40 -1.07 -12.35 14.90
N THR A 41 -2.34 -12.06 14.64
CA THR A 41 -3.21 -11.32 15.56
C THR A 41 -4.51 -12.08 15.78
N PRO A 42 -4.79 -12.53 17.01
CA PRO A 42 -6.07 -13.13 17.35
C PRO A 42 -7.13 -12.04 17.65
N LEU A 43 -8.36 -12.25 17.18
CA LEU A 43 -9.52 -11.41 17.46
C LEU A 43 -10.62 -12.26 18.10
N SER A 44 -10.77 -12.09 19.42
CA SER A 44 -11.79 -12.79 20.19
C SER A 44 -13.11 -12.01 20.20
N PRO A 45 -14.24 -12.62 20.61
CA PRO A 45 -15.48 -11.87 20.81
C PRO A 45 -15.37 -10.76 21.86
N SER A 46 -14.55 -10.95 22.90
CA SER A 46 -14.32 -9.95 23.97
C SER A 46 -13.31 -8.86 23.57
N GLU A 47 -12.41 -9.17 22.65
CA GLU A 47 -11.44 -8.24 22.06
C GLU A 47 -11.57 -8.27 20.53
N PRO A 48 -12.66 -7.70 19.98
CA PRO A 48 -12.98 -7.84 18.57
C PRO A 48 -12.16 -6.92 17.69
N VAL A 49 -11.51 -5.89 18.23
CA VAL A 49 -10.78 -4.88 17.47
C VAL A 49 -9.31 -4.90 17.86
N TYR A 50 -8.45 -5.03 16.86
CA TYR A 50 -7.02 -4.77 16.98
C TYR A 50 -6.66 -3.53 16.17
N ARG A 51 -5.75 -2.71 16.72
CA ARG A 51 -5.28 -1.48 16.10
C ARG A 51 -3.77 -1.47 16.02
N HIS A 52 -3.25 -1.04 14.88
CA HIS A 52 -1.82 -0.92 14.63
C HIS A 52 -1.50 0.41 13.96
N ARG A 53 -0.62 1.20 14.57
CA ARG A 53 -0.15 2.46 14.02
C ARG A 53 1.15 2.25 13.28
N VAL A 54 1.23 2.79 12.07
CA VAL A 54 2.44 2.72 11.26
C VAL A 54 2.74 4.08 10.63
N LYS A 55 4.01 4.47 10.68
CA LYS A 55 4.51 5.68 10.05
C LYS A 55 5.28 5.32 8.78
N LEU A 56 4.83 5.84 7.65
CA LEU A 56 5.46 5.73 6.34
C LEU A 56 6.35 6.93 6.08
N TYR A 57 7.60 6.68 5.73
CA TYR A 57 8.54 7.67 5.22
C TYR A 57 9.02 7.29 3.82
N VAL A 58 9.01 8.24 2.90
CA VAL A 58 9.62 8.15 1.57
C VAL A 58 10.44 9.41 1.33
N GLY A 59 11.73 9.28 1.06
CA GLY A 59 12.59 10.44 0.79
C GLY A 59 14.00 10.02 0.44
N PRO A 60 14.92 10.97 0.18
CA PRO A 60 16.28 10.63 -0.17
C PRO A 60 17.03 10.06 1.05
N LYS A 61 17.91 9.09 0.81
CA LYS A 61 18.74 8.48 1.87
C LYS A 61 19.72 9.48 2.50
N LYS A 62 20.15 10.47 1.71
CA LYS A 62 20.95 11.63 2.17
C LYS A 62 20.14 12.89 1.92
N ARG A 63 20.45 13.97 2.64
CA ARG A 63 19.77 15.25 2.40
C ARG A 63 20.03 15.70 0.95
N SER A 64 18.98 15.81 0.15
CA SER A 64 19.04 16.25 -1.24
C SER A 64 17.79 17.03 -1.60
N ASP A 65 18.00 18.24 -2.11
CA ASP A 65 16.91 19.11 -2.56
C ASP A 65 16.52 18.84 -4.02
N SER A 66 17.21 17.91 -4.69
CA SER A 66 16.96 17.52 -6.08
C SER A 66 15.91 16.41 -6.21
N VAL A 67 15.66 15.66 -5.15
CA VAL A 67 14.69 14.57 -5.14
C VAL A 67 13.27 15.13 -5.04
N ARG A 68 12.35 14.57 -5.84
CA ARG A 68 10.93 14.93 -5.84
C ARG A 68 10.09 13.66 -5.79
N VAL A 69 9.54 13.34 -4.62
CA VAL A 69 8.70 12.16 -4.41
C VAL A 69 7.37 12.41 -5.09
N TYR A 70 6.99 11.56 -6.05
CA TYR A 70 5.71 11.69 -6.76
C TYR A 70 4.77 10.52 -6.48
N ASP A 71 5.25 9.47 -5.83
CA ASP A 71 4.45 8.32 -5.42
C ASP A 71 4.95 7.74 -4.11
N ALA A 72 4.01 7.34 -3.26
CA ALA A 72 4.25 6.61 -2.03
C ALA A 72 3.11 5.61 -1.84
N SER A 73 3.43 4.35 -1.60
CA SER A 73 2.42 3.30 -1.41
C SER A 73 2.65 2.59 -0.09
N LEU A 74 1.58 2.40 0.68
CA LEU A 74 1.54 1.45 1.78
C LEU A 74 0.80 0.22 1.29
N SER A 75 1.28 -0.97 1.63
CA SER A 75 0.59 -2.22 1.36
C SER A 75 0.40 -3.03 2.62
N ILE A 76 -0.74 -3.72 2.67
CA ILE A 76 -1.00 -4.75 3.66
C ILE A 76 -1.27 -6.06 2.93
N GLU A 77 -0.52 -7.08 3.29
CA GLU A 77 -0.77 -8.44 2.85
C GLU A 77 -1.41 -9.21 3.98
N LEU A 78 -2.62 -9.72 3.73
CA LEU A 78 -3.28 -10.69 4.58
C LEU A 78 -2.96 -12.07 4.02
N SER A 79 -2.06 -12.82 4.67
CA SER A 79 -1.63 -14.14 4.18
C SER A 79 -2.63 -15.24 4.55
N ALA A 80 -3.30 -15.11 5.71
CA ALA A 80 -4.32 -16.05 6.15
C ALA A 80 -5.33 -15.39 7.10
N ILE A 81 -6.61 -15.73 6.93
CA ILE A 81 -7.68 -15.37 7.86
C ILE A 81 -8.36 -16.68 8.25
N ARG A 82 -8.26 -17.04 9.53
CA ARG A 82 -8.71 -18.34 10.05
C ARG A 82 -9.66 -18.13 11.20
N TRP A 83 -10.84 -18.73 11.15
CA TRP A 83 -11.73 -18.77 12.30
C TRP A 83 -11.76 -20.17 12.90
N LYS A 84 -11.61 -20.24 14.22
CA LYS A 84 -11.61 -21.46 15.01
C LYS A 84 -12.92 -21.55 15.81
N PRO A 85 -13.96 -22.24 15.30
CA PRO A 85 -15.19 -22.46 16.04
C PRO A 85 -14.94 -23.27 17.33
N PRO A 86 -15.82 -23.17 18.34
CA PRO A 86 -15.79 -24.05 19.50
C PRO A 86 -15.97 -25.51 19.07
N THR A 87 -15.24 -26.42 19.72
CA THR A 87 -15.33 -27.86 19.43
C THR A 87 -16.74 -28.40 19.74
N GLY A 88 -17.30 -29.17 18.81
CA GLY A 88 -18.51 -29.96 19.06
C GLY A 88 -19.86 -29.24 18.86
N GLN A 89 -19.86 -28.00 18.39
CA GLN A 89 -21.08 -27.30 17.97
C GLN A 89 -20.93 -26.87 16.50
N GLY A 90 -21.85 -27.34 15.64
CA GLY A 90 -22.04 -26.68 14.35
C GLY A 90 -22.44 -25.24 14.62
N ALA A 91 -21.63 -24.28 14.20
CA ALA A 91 -21.89 -22.89 14.52
C ALA A 91 -23.08 -22.40 13.68
N PRO A 92 -24.20 -21.99 14.28
CA PRO A 92 -25.38 -21.55 13.53
C PRO A 92 -25.13 -20.22 12.81
N VAL A 93 -24.08 -19.49 13.21
CA VAL A 93 -23.75 -18.17 12.67
C VAL A 93 -22.24 -17.98 12.58
N LEU A 94 -21.79 -17.53 11.41
CA LEU A 94 -20.38 -17.26 11.12
C LEU A 94 -20.05 -15.78 11.43
N PRO A 95 -18.89 -15.47 12.03
CA PRO A 95 -18.43 -14.10 12.09
C PRO A 95 -18.09 -13.58 10.69
N TRP A 96 -17.83 -12.28 10.58
CA TRP A 96 -17.07 -11.73 9.47
C TRP A 96 -15.93 -10.86 9.98
N PHE A 97 -14.97 -10.60 9.10
CA PHE A 97 -13.75 -9.88 9.40
C PHE A 97 -13.68 -8.61 8.55
N ARG A 98 -13.32 -7.49 9.14
CA ARG A 98 -13.13 -6.21 8.46
C ARG A 98 -11.72 -5.70 8.71
N VAL A 99 -11.07 -5.21 7.66
CA VAL A 99 -9.83 -4.43 7.74
C VAL A 99 -10.11 -3.00 7.30
N ARG A 100 -9.60 -2.02 8.04
CA ARG A 100 -9.64 -0.60 7.69
C ARG A 100 -8.25 0.01 7.77
N ILE A 101 -7.95 0.94 6.87
CA ILE A 101 -6.76 1.78 6.94
C ILE A 101 -7.24 3.22 6.92
N LEU A 102 -6.85 3.98 7.95
CA LEU A 102 -7.20 5.38 8.12
C LEU A 102 -5.93 6.22 8.08
N ASP A 103 -6.00 7.38 7.43
CA ASP A 103 -5.01 8.44 7.61
C ASP A 103 -5.21 9.05 9.00
N GLU A 104 -4.17 9.04 9.83
CA GLU A 104 -4.28 9.52 11.22
C GLU A 104 -4.35 11.05 11.31
N ALA A 105 -3.89 11.77 10.27
CA ALA A 105 -3.87 13.23 10.30
C ALA A 105 -5.28 13.84 10.25
N ASP A 106 -6.18 13.25 9.47
CA ASP A 106 -7.55 13.74 9.26
C ASP A 106 -8.63 12.70 9.57
N GLY A 107 -8.26 11.47 9.94
CA GLY A 107 -9.18 10.36 10.21
C GLY A 107 -9.83 9.78 8.94
N ARG A 108 -9.35 10.16 7.74
CA ARG A 108 -9.95 9.73 6.49
C ARG A 108 -9.74 8.24 6.27
N LEU A 109 -10.83 7.53 5.99
CA LEU A 109 -10.77 6.13 5.55
C LEU A 109 -10.12 6.07 4.16
N VAL A 110 -8.98 5.40 4.06
CA VAL A 110 -8.24 5.25 2.79
C VAL A 110 -8.56 3.91 2.14
N HIS A 111 -8.74 2.86 2.94
CA HIS A 111 -9.10 1.53 2.46
C HIS A 111 -9.99 0.80 3.46
N GLU A 112 -10.96 0.04 2.95
CA GLU A 112 -11.77 -0.89 3.73
C GLU A 112 -12.01 -2.16 2.93
N GLN A 113 -11.88 -3.31 3.59
CA GLN A 113 -12.23 -4.60 3.01
C GLN A 113 -12.92 -5.47 4.05
N THR A 114 -13.98 -6.17 3.62
CA THR A 114 -14.73 -7.12 4.44
C THR A 114 -14.61 -8.54 3.89
N TYR A 115 -14.52 -9.50 4.80
CA TYR A 115 -14.37 -10.93 4.56
C TYR A 115 -15.41 -11.70 5.35
N VAL A 116 -16.32 -12.36 4.64
CA VAL A 116 -17.34 -13.24 5.23
C VAL A 116 -16.80 -14.67 5.21
N PHE A 117 -16.88 -15.39 6.32
CA PHE A 117 -16.55 -16.81 6.28
C PHE A 117 -17.69 -17.58 5.60
N GLU A 118 -17.33 -18.55 4.77
CA GLU A 118 -18.26 -19.52 4.18
C GLU A 118 -17.94 -20.87 4.83
N ASP A 119 -18.96 -21.61 5.26
CA ASP A 119 -18.79 -22.95 5.81
C ASP A 119 -18.86 -23.98 4.67
N PRO A 120 -17.73 -24.60 4.27
CA PRO A 120 -17.73 -25.55 3.17
C PRO A 120 -18.07 -26.98 3.62
N ARG A 121 -18.65 -27.22 4.82
CA ARG A 121 -19.24 -28.48 5.36
C ARG A 121 -18.65 -28.88 6.73
N GLY A 122 -18.83 -28.07 7.77
CA GLY A 122 -18.54 -28.44 9.16
C GLY A 122 -17.06 -28.64 9.46
N ALA A 123 -16.18 -27.87 8.82
CA ALA A 123 -14.75 -27.93 9.08
C ALA A 123 -14.39 -27.33 10.45
N ASP A 124 -13.44 -27.95 11.15
CA ASP A 124 -12.92 -27.48 12.45
C ASP A 124 -12.20 -26.13 12.37
N THR A 125 -11.85 -25.66 11.17
CA THR A 125 -11.30 -24.33 10.93
C THR A 125 -11.72 -23.86 9.54
N LEU A 126 -12.30 -22.66 9.48
CA LEU A 126 -12.63 -22.02 8.22
C LEU A 126 -11.46 -21.15 7.76
N HIS A 127 -11.00 -21.42 6.54
CA HIS A 127 -9.90 -20.71 5.91
C HIS A 127 -10.45 -19.83 4.80
N ARG A 128 -10.10 -18.54 4.82
CA ARG A 128 -10.27 -17.68 3.66
C ARG A 128 -8.89 -17.26 3.15
N GLY A 129 -8.68 -17.42 1.84
CA GLY A 129 -7.52 -16.84 1.16
C GLY A 129 -7.53 -15.34 1.38
N GLY A 130 -6.44 -14.80 1.89
CA GLY A 130 -6.30 -13.36 2.04
C GLY A 130 -5.90 -12.71 0.72
N GLY A 131 -5.41 -11.48 0.78
CA GLY A 131 -5.02 -10.70 -0.39
C GLY A 131 -4.00 -9.63 -0.02
N THR A 132 -3.34 -9.08 -1.04
CA THR A 132 -2.50 -7.90 -0.88
C THR A 132 -3.27 -6.68 -1.33
N TYR A 133 -3.34 -5.68 -0.46
CA TYR A 133 -3.98 -4.40 -0.72
C TYR A 133 -2.90 -3.34 -0.79
N TYR A 134 -2.96 -2.56 -1.85
CA TYR A 134 -2.07 -1.42 -2.08
C TYR A 134 -2.86 -0.15 -1.86
N MET A 135 -2.22 0.80 -1.21
CA MET A 135 -2.75 2.10 -0.91
C MET A 135 -1.78 3.12 -1.47
N ASP A 136 -2.02 3.48 -2.72
CA ASP A 136 -1.21 4.44 -3.43
C ASP A 136 -1.61 5.86 -2.99
N VAL A 137 -0.61 6.62 -2.57
CA VAL A 137 -0.75 8.00 -2.13
C VAL A 137 0.16 8.84 -2.99
N THR A 138 -0.45 9.64 -3.86
CA THR A 138 0.26 10.64 -4.65
C THR A 138 0.50 11.88 -3.79
N PRO A 139 1.75 12.19 -3.40
CA PRO A 139 2.03 13.37 -2.61
C PRO A 139 1.69 14.65 -3.38
N ARG A 140 1.11 15.63 -2.71
CA ARG A 140 0.84 16.94 -3.31
C ARG A 140 2.15 17.69 -3.56
N ASP A 141 2.27 18.31 -4.74
CA ASP A 141 3.39 19.18 -5.11
C ASP A 141 4.78 18.51 -5.15
N SER A 142 4.80 17.18 -5.24
CA SER A 142 6.00 16.32 -5.33
C SER A 142 7.11 16.71 -4.35
N PRO A 143 6.89 16.63 -3.03
CA PRO A 143 7.80 17.16 -2.03
C PRO A 143 9.14 16.39 -2.02
N PRO A 144 10.21 16.97 -1.46
CA PRO A 144 11.48 16.26 -1.30
C PRO A 144 11.40 15.06 -0.36
N ARG A 145 10.37 15.02 0.50
CA ARG A 145 10.08 13.91 1.40
C ARG A 145 8.57 13.79 1.60
N PHE A 146 8.09 12.57 1.78
CA PHE A 146 6.74 12.25 2.16
C PHE A 146 6.75 11.52 3.51
N GLU A 147 5.86 11.94 4.40
CA GLU A 147 5.72 11.36 5.73
C GLU A 147 4.24 11.36 6.09
N ALA A 148 3.70 10.19 6.43
CA ALA A 148 2.32 10.02 6.83
C ALA A 148 2.22 8.94 7.91
N THR A 149 1.21 9.05 8.77
CA THR A 149 0.91 8.04 9.79
C THR A 149 -0.46 7.44 9.50
N TYR A 150 -0.54 6.12 9.51
CA TYR A 150 -1.76 5.38 9.24
C TYR A 150 -2.15 4.53 10.43
N LEU A 151 -3.46 4.46 10.69
CA LEU A 151 -4.06 3.54 11.62
C LEU A 151 -4.66 2.36 10.84
N ILE A 152 -4.15 1.17 11.10
CA ILE A 152 -4.68 -0.09 10.57
C ILE A 152 -5.55 -0.71 11.64
N GLU A 153 -6.78 -1.06 11.28
CA GLU A 153 -7.72 -1.71 12.18
C GLU A 153 -8.14 -3.05 11.62
N PHE A 154 -8.07 -4.08 12.46
CA PHE A 154 -8.59 -5.41 12.21
C PHE A 154 -9.75 -5.63 13.15
N GLU A 155 -10.87 -6.07 12.60
CA GLU A 155 -12.11 -6.10 13.34
C GLU A 155 -12.90 -7.35 13.06
N ARG A 156 -13.20 -8.07 14.13
CA ARG A 156 -14.24 -9.09 14.17
C ARG A 156 -15.60 -8.40 14.24
N GLN A 157 -16.48 -8.82 13.37
CA GLN A 157 -17.84 -8.31 13.24
C GLN A 157 -18.84 -9.46 13.08
N GLY A 158 -20.12 -9.09 13.11
CA GLY A 158 -21.23 -10.02 12.96
C GLY A 158 -21.83 -10.47 14.29
N PRO A 159 -22.80 -11.40 14.25
CA PRO A 159 -23.50 -11.88 15.45
C PRO A 159 -22.53 -12.57 16.43
N PRO A 160 -22.91 -12.71 17.72
CA PRO A 160 -22.07 -13.34 18.73
C PRO A 160 -21.82 -14.80 18.35
N SER A 161 -20.72 -14.99 17.66
CA SER A 161 -20.14 -16.27 17.30
C SER A 161 -18.93 -16.45 18.22
N GLU A 162 -18.79 -17.64 18.79
CA GLU A 162 -17.66 -17.93 19.66
C GLU A 162 -16.37 -18.24 18.85
N GLY A 163 -15.26 -18.34 19.57
CA GLY A 163 -13.97 -18.75 19.01
C GLY A 163 -13.24 -17.63 18.25
N PRO A 164 -11.90 -17.56 18.30
CA PRO A 164 -11.13 -16.43 17.75
C PRO A 164 -11.01 -16.45 16.22
N ILE A 165 -10.84 -15.26 15.63
CA ILE A 165 -10.31 -15.11 14.27
C ILE A 165 -8.82 -14.84 14.37
N ASP A 166 -7.99 -15.72 13.82
CA ASP A 166 -6.56 -15.52 13.66
C ASP A 166 -6.27 -14.87 12.30
N VAL A 167 -5.67 -13.69 12.33
CA VAL A 167 -5.24 -12.95 11.13
C VAL A 167 -3.73 -13.00 11.03
N THR A 168 -3.20 -13.53 9.93
CA THR A 168 -1.77 -13.48 9.60
C THR A 168 -1.55 -12.41 8.54
N TRP A 169 -0.68 -11.44 8.83
CA TRP A 169 -0.51 -10.25 8.01
C TRP A 169 0.93 -9.73 8.02
N ARG A 170 1.28 -8.91 7.01
CA ARG A 170 2.52 -8.14 6.97
C ARG A 170 2.31 -6.81 6.26
N LEU A 171 3.16 -5.83 6.57
CA LEU A 171 3.16 -4.55 5.86
C LEU A 171 4.28 -4.51 4.84
N GLY A 172 4.02 -3.77 3.76
CA GLY A 172 5.03 -3.34 2.83
C GLY A 172 4.87 -1.86 2.54
N ALA A 173 5.92 -1.21 2.08
CA ALA A 173 5.82 0.11 1.49
C ALA A 173 6.74 0.24 0.30
N SER A 174 6.34 1.11 -0.62
CA SER A 174 7.16 1.52 -1.75
C SER A 174 7.05 3.01 -1.98
N GLY A 175 7.96 3.56 -2.76
CA GLY A 175 7.87 4.94 -3.20
C GLY A 175 8.64 5.17 -4.48
N MET A 176 8.23 6.19 -5.22
CA MET A 176 8.91 6.63 -6.43
C MET A 176 9.19 8.12 -6.38
N ALA A 177 10.34 8.50 -6.91
CA ALA A 177 10.76 9.89 -6.99
C ALA A 177 11.55 10.16 -8.26
N HIS A 178 11.56 11.42 -8.67
CA HIS A 178 12.52 11.92 -9.64
C HIS A 178 13.83 12.28 -8.94
N GLY A 179 14.96 11.98 -9.59
CA GLY A 179 16.31 12.32 -9.13
C GLY A 179 17.24 11.13 -9.23
N GLY A 180 18.56 11.36 -9.34
CA GLY A 180 19.56 10.29 -9.48
C GLY A 180 19.98 9.62 -8.17
N GLU A 181 19.30 9.90 -7.05
CA GLU A 181 19.69 9.41 -5.73
C GLU A 181 18.83 8.26 -5.23
N HIS A 182 19.42 7.38 -4.41
CA HIS A 182 18.70 6.29 -3.77
C HIS A 182 17.63 6.81 -2.79
N LEU A 183 16.42 6.29 -2.95
CA LEU A 183 15.33 6.49 -2.01
C LEU A 183 15.50 5.62 -0.77
N LEU A 184 15.16 6.21 0.37
CA LEU A 184 14.84 5.52 1.61
C LEU A 184 13.33 5.42 1.70
N VAL A 185 12.83 4.20 1.75
CA VAL A 185 11.45 3.87 2.12
C VAL A 185 11.52 3.13 3.44
N SER A 186 10.79 3.60 4.44
CA SER A 186 10.77 2.95 5.75
C SER A 186 9.39 2.97 6.38
N LEU A 187 9.13 1.90 7.12
CA LEU A 187 8.01 1.78 8.05
C LEU A 187 8.57 1.82 9.46
N SER A 188 7.94 2.61 10.32
CA SER A 188 8.29 2.72 11.73
C SER A 188 7.06 2.70 12.62
N TYR A 189 7.25 2.27 13.86
CA TYR A 189 6.19 2.15 14.86
C TYR A 189 6.44 3.19 15.95
N PRO A 190 5.44 4.02 16.30
CA PRO A 190 5.55 4.98 17.39
C PRO A 190 5.59 4.33 18.77
#